data_AF-A0A259D9X0-F1
#
_entry.id   AF-A0A259D9X0-F1
#
_cell.length_a   1.000
_cell.length_b   1.000
_cell.length_c   1.000
_cell.angle_alpha   90.00
_cell.angle_beta   90.00
_cell.angle_gamma   90.00
#
_symmetry.space_group_name_H-M   'P 1'
#
loop_
_entity.id
_entity.type
_entity.pdbx_description
1 polymer ?
#
loop_
_entity_poly.entity_id
_entity_poly.type
_entity_poly.pdbx_seq_one_letter_code
_entity_poly.pdbx_strand_id
1 'polypeptide(L)'
;ILKAISGALGIRNIETINEFLVALGSITLGERKVPLYLARRLADLKIRDSVENALRSRHTAGPGLVLAVSNDPPRFLGPNVVIALRDLLLQDGGLGDLDQEEMARRFEANRTLASSAQVAQVVRHTPRSATLIIPGLDPLTLDGAGQIQLFESLVDAATDGTGQRLTKVLMDGMGSDNPRQLFSPGAWAKAHPTYIRHGSSNRYWRLGEATDTA
;
A
#
# COMPACT_ATOMS: atom_id res chain seq x y z
N ILE A 1 -15.67 -13.72 -19.98
CA ILE A 1 -14.62 -12.72 -19.67
C ILE A 1 -13.39 -13.38 -19.05
N LEU A 2 -13.49 -13.95 -17.84
CA LEU A 2 -12.35 -14.59 -17.16
C LEU A 2 -11.58 -15.60 -18.02
N LYS A 3 -12.28 -16.53 -18.69
CA LYS A 3 -11.65 -17.53 -19.58
C LYS A 3 -10.86 -16.93 -20.75
N ALA A 4 -11.31 -15.79 -21.27
CA ALA A 4 -10.65 -15.11 -22.38
C ALA A 4 -9.39 -14.39 -21.90
N ILE A 5 -9.49 -13.64 -20.79
CA ILE A 5 -8.36 -12.96 -20.15
C ILE A 5 -7.30 -13.97 -19.69
N SER A 6 -7.73 -15.08 -19.08
CA SER A 6 -6.81 -16.12 -18.63
C SER A 6 -6.09 -16.79 -19.80
N GLY A 7 -6.79 -17.01 -20.92
CA GLY A 7 -6.19 -17.52 -22.15
C GLY A 7 -5.16 -16.54 -22.73
N ALA A 8 -5.52 -15.26 -22.86
CA ALA A 8 -4.67 -14.20 -23.42
C ALA A 8 -3.37 -14.01 -22.64
N LEU A 9 -3.42 -14.15 -21.31
CA LEU A 9 -2.29 -13.91 -20.41
C LEU A 9 -1.61 -15.20 -19.93
N GLY A 10 -2.01 -16.37 -20.46
CA GLY A 10 -1.43 -17.66 -20.06
C GLY A 10 -1.64 -18.04 -18.58
N ILE A 11 -2.68 -17.48 -17.93
CA ILE A 11 -2.98 -17.67 -16.52
C ILE A 11 -3.59 -19.06 -16.29
N ARG A 12 -3.05 -19.77 -15.30
CA ARG A 12 -3.52 -21.12 -14.92
C ARG A 12 -4.11 -21.22 -13.52
N ASN A 13 -3.86 -20.22 -12.67
CA ASN A 13 -4.33 -20.22 -11.28
C ASN A 13 -5.26 -19.02 -11.05
N ILE A 14 -6.56 -19.31 -10.98
CA ILE A 14 -7.61 -18.30 -10.78
C ILE A 14 -8.24 -18.56 -9.42
N GLU A 15 -8.24 -17.56 -8.56
CA GLU A 15 -8.83 -17.62 -7.23
C GLU A 15 -9.90 -16.54 -7.10
N THR A 16 -11.14 -16.93 -6.78
CA THR A 16 -12.20 -15.96 -6.48
C THR A 16 -12.04 -15.49 -5.05
N ILE A 17 -11.75 -14.20 -4.85
CA ILE A 17 -11.56 -13.63 -3.51
C ILE A 17 -12.90 -13.23 -2.93
N ASN A 18 -13.71 -12.52 -3.72
CA ASN A 18 -15.10 -12.18 -3.41
C ASN A 18 -15.89 -11.96 -4.71
N GLU A 19 -17.15 -11.54 -4.60
CA GLU A 19 -18.03 -11.31 -5.75
C GLU A 19 -17.53 -10.24 -6.74
N PHE A 20 -16.61 -9.37 -6.30
CA PHE A 20 -16.14 -8.21 -7.05
C PHE A 20 -14.64 -8.28 -7.41
N LEU A 21 -13.90 -9.26 -6.89
CA LEU A 21 -12.46 -9.38 -7.03
C LEU A 21 -12.03 -10.83 -7.26
N VAL A 22 -11.25 -11.03 -8.31
CA VAL A 22 -10.64 -12.31 -8.67
C VAL A 22 -9.13 -12.13 -8.76
N ALA A 23 -8.35 -12.98 -8.10
CA ALA A 23 -6.91 -13.09 -8.32
C ALA A 23 -6.61 -13.98 -9.52
N LEU A 24 -5.75 -13.47 -10.39
CA LEU A 24 -5.32 -14.11 -11.63
C LEU A 24 -3.88 -14.64 -11.53
N GLY A 25 -3.32 -14.70 -10.32
CA GLY A 25 -1.94 -15.11 -10.07
C GLY A 25 -0.96 -13.98 -10.33
N SER A 26 0.14 -14.26 -11.04
CA SER A 26 1.14 -13.26 -11.39
C SER A 26 1.49 -13.33 -12.86
N ILE A 27 1.78 -12.17 -13.44
CA ILE A 27 2.26 -12.02 -14.82
C ILE A 27 3.66 -11.42 -14.80
N THR A 28 4.40 -11.59 -15.89
CA THR A 28 5.68 -10.92 -16.09
C THR A 28 5.46 -9.67 -16.91
N LEU A 29 5.74 -8.50 -16.34
CA LEU A 29 5.75 -7.21 -17.05
C LEU A 29 7.20 -6.69 -17.06
N GLY A 30 7.80 -6.67 -18.25
CA GLY A 30 9.24 -6.42 -18.39
C GLY A 30 10.06 -7.48 -17.64
N GLU A 31 10.91 -7.05 -16.71
CA GLU A 31 11.73 -7.94 -15.88
C GLU A 31 11.06 -8.33 -14.54
N ARG A 32 9.83 -7.87 -14.28
CA ARG A 32 9.17 -8.01 -12.97
C ARG A 32 8.00 -8.98 -13.02
N LYS A 33 7.89 -9.79 -11.96
CA LYS A 33 6.70 -10.60 -11.68
C LYS A 33 5.71 -9.78 -10.85
N VAL A 34 4.54 -9.51 -11.40
CA VAL A 34 3.52 -8.61 -10.84
C VAL A 34 2.26 -9.41 -10.53
N PRO A 35 1.69 -9.31 -9.31
CA PRO A 35 0.40 -9.94 -9.02
C PRO A 35 -0.72 -9.26 -9.81
N LEU A 36 -1.60 -10.06 -10.41
CA LEU A 36 -2.67 -9.60 -11.29
C LEU A 36 -4.03 -9.91 -10.71
N TYR A 37 -4.93 -8.93 -10.79
CA TYR A 37 -6.30 -9.04 -10.31
C TYR A 37 -7.30 -8.57 -11.37
N LEU A 38 -8.52 -9.10 -11.32
CA LEU A 38 -9.66 -8.58 -12.06
C LEU A 38 -10.70 -8.07 -11.06
N ALA A 39 -11.08 -6.81 -11.19
CA ALA A 39 -12.09 -6.18 -10.36
C ALA A 39 -13.26 -5.65 -11.19
N ARG A 40 -14.46 -5.66 -10.63
CA ARG A 40 -15.67 -5.13 -11.28
C ARG A 40 -16.44 -4.20 -10.36
N ARG A 41 -17.30 -3.36 -10.95
CA ARG A 41 -18.19 -2.44 -10.22
C ARG A 41 -17.46 -1.44 -9.30
N LEU A 42 -16.23 -1.06 -9.64
CA LEU A 42 -15.43 -0.10 -8.87
C LEU A 42 -16.00 1.33 -8.84
N ALA A 43 -17.06 1.62 -9.60
CA ALA A 43 -17.78 2.90 -9.52
C ALA A 43 -18.60 3.04 -8.22
N ASP A 44 -18.98 1.93 -7.60
CA ASP A 44 -19.68 1.91 -6.32
C ASP A 44 -18.67 2.01 -5.17
N LEU A 45 -18.79 3.05 -4.33
CA LEU A 45 -17.84 3.32 -3.25
C LEU A 45 -17.75 2.17 -2.24
N LYS A 46 -18.87 1.55 -1.87
CA LYS A 46 -18.86 0.43 -0.90
C LYS A 46 -18.16 -0.79 -1.46
N ILE A 47 -18.36 -1.05 -2.75
CA ILE A 47 -17.66 -2.14 -3.46
C ILE A 47 -16.17 -1.81 -3.58
N ARG A 48 -15.84 -0.56 -3.91
CA ARG A 48 -14.45 -0.10 -4.00
C ARG A 48 -13.71 -0.30 -2.69
N ASP A 49 -14.29 0.12 -1.57
CA ASP A 49 -13.71 -0.07 -0.23
C ASP A 49 -13.53 -1.56 0.10
N SER A 50 -14.52 -2.39 -0.23
CA SER A 50 -14.43 -3.85 -0.04
C SER A 50 -13.32 -4.49 -0.87
N VAL A 51 -13.16 -4.07 -2.13
CA VAL A 51 -12.10 -4.55 -3.02
C VAL A 51 -10.74 -4.07 -2.54
N GLU A 52 -10.62 -2.81 -2.14
CA GLU A 52 -9.37 -2.26 -1.61
C GLU A 52 -8.91 -3.01 -0.35
N ASN A 53 -9.83 -3.27 0.59
CA ASN A 53 -9.52 -4.03 1.81
C ASN A 53 -9.05 -5.45 1.48
N ALA A 54 -9.69 -6.12 0.52
CA ALA A 54 -9.31 -7.47 0.10
C ALA A 54 -7.95 -7.53 -0.63
N LEU A 55 -7.61 -6.49 -1.39
CA LEU A 55 -6.29 -6.33 -2.01
C LEU A 55 -5.22 -6.04 -0.95
N ARG A 56 -5.58 -5.24 0.07
CA ARG A 56 -4.67 -4.85 1.14
C ARG A 56 -4.18 -6.05 1.95
N SER A 57 -5.05 -7.02 2.23
CA SER A 57 -4.68 -8.25 2.96
C SER A 57 -3.81 -9.22 2.16
N ARG A 58 -3.35 -8.86 0.95
CA ARG A 58 -2.58 -9.72 0.02
C ARG A 58 -1.27 -9.06 -0.44
N HIS A 59 -0.74 -8.12 0.34
CA HIS A 59 0.38 -7.23 0.00
C HIS A 59 1.77 -7.88 -0.04
N THR A 60 1.90 -9.17 0.27
CA THR A 60 3.20 -9.86 0.41
C THR A 60 4.15 -9.80 -0.81
N ALA A 61 3.72 -9.31 -1.99
CA ALA A 61 4.50 -9.29 -3.23
C ALA A 61 4.75 -7.89 -3.84
N GLY A 62 4.39 -6.79 -3.16
CA GLY A 62 4.55 -5.42 -3.67
C GLY A 62 3.43 -4.94 -4.59
N PRO A 63 3.61 -3.80 -5.31
CA PRO A 63 2.60 -3.20 -6.17
C PRO A 63 2.06 -4.18 -7.22
N GLY A 64 0.75 -4.43 -7.20
CA GLY A 64 0.07 -5.28 -8.17
C GLY A 64 -0.64 -4.49 -9.27
N LEU A 65 -1.21 -5.22 -10.21
CA LEU A 65 -2.03 -4.68 -11.28
C LEU A 65 -3.48 -5.15 -11.13
N VAL A 66 -4.43 -4.21 -11.19
CA VAL A 66 -5.86 -4.49 -11.19
C VAL A 66 -6.43 -4.11 -12.56
N LEU A 67 -6.98 -5.10 -13.26
CA LEU A 67 -7.79 -4.89 -14.45
C LEU A 67 -9.22 -4.58 -14.03
N ALA A 68 -9.70 -3.39 -14.35
CA ALA A 68 -11.03 -2.94 -13.97
C ALA A 68 -12.04 -3.11 -15.10
N VAL A 69 -13.14 -3.81 -14.81
CA VAL A 69 -14.31 -3.91 -15.69
C VAL A 69 -15.28 -2.78 -15.33
N SER A 70 -14.90 -1.54 -15.63
CA SER A 70 -15.70 -0.33 -15.46
C SER A 70 -15.24 0.76 -16.42
N ASN A 71 -16.11 1.72 -16.74
CA ASN A 71 -15.80 2.79 -17.69
C ASN A 71 -14.86 3.87 -17.11
N ASP A 72 -14.93 4.13 -15.81
CA ASP A 72 -14.10 5.12 -15.13
C ASP A 72 -13.60 4.57 -13.78
N PRO A 73 -12.58 3.69 -13.80
CA PRO A 73 -12.02 3.16 -12.57
C PRO A 73 -11.14 4.20 -11.86
N PRO A 74 -10.99 4.13 -10.53
CA PRO A 74 -9.94 4.87 -9.84
C PRO A 74 -8.58 4.48 -10.42
N ARG A 75 -7.59 5.38 -10.36
CA ARG A 75 -6.22 5.10 -10.86
C ARG A 75 -5.45 4.09 -10.00
N PHE A 76 -5.82 4.01 -8.72
CA PHE A 76 -5.13 3.19 -7.72
C PHE A 76 -6.14 2.54 -6.77
N LEU A 77 -5.80 1.34 -6.28
CA LEU A 77 -6.46 0.66 -5.16
C LEU A 77 -5.38 0.12 -4.22
N GLY A 78 -5.15 0.83 -3.11
CA GLY A 78 -3.97 0.61 -2.29
C GLY A 78 -2.68 0.83 -3.12
N PRO A 79 -1.72 -0.11 -3.11
CA PRO A 79 -0.47 -0.03 -3.87
C PRO A 79 -0.65 -0.52 -5.31
N ASN A 80 -1.87 -0.94 -5.69
CA ASN A 80 -2.11 -1.55 -6.98
C ASN A 80 -2.45 -0.47 -8.00
N VAL A 81 -1.77 -0.53 -9.14
CA VAL A 81 -2.13 0.25 -10.32
C VAL A 81 -3.42 -0.32 -10.89
N VAL A 82 -4.38 0.54 -11.21
CA VAL A 82 -5.63 0.12 -11.82
C VAL A 82 -5.66 0.58 -13.27
N ILE A 83 -5.96 -0.33 -14.18
CA ILE A 83 -6.12 -0.05 -15.60
C ILE A 83 -7.51 -0.52 -16.03
N ALA A 84 -8.25 0.33 -16.74
CA ALA A 84 -9.52 -0.07 -17.35
C ALA A 84 -9.24 -1.17 -18.38
N LEU A 85 -9.90 -2.31 -18.26
CA LEU A 85 -9.70 -3.44 -19.17
C LEU A 85 -9.96 -3.04 -20.63
N ARG A 86 -10.91 -2.12 -20.86
CA ARG A 86 -11.24 -1.58 -22.18
C ARG A 86 -10.04 -0.91 -22.86
N ASP A 87 -9.19 -0.23 -22.09
CA ASP A 87 -8.05 0.52 -22.62
C ASP A 87 -6.92 -0.38 -23.11
N LEU A 88 -6.97 -1.67 -22.77
CA LEU A 88 -6.00 -2.69 -23.15
C LEU A 88 -6.50 -3.56 -24.31
N LEU A 89 -7.72 -3.34 -24.78
CA LEU A 89 -8.24 -4.04 -25.95
C LEU A 89 -7.64 -3.39 -27.20
N LEU A 90 -6.98 -4.21 -28.03
CA LEU A 90 -6.55 -3.77 -29.36
C LEU A 90 -7.80 -3.44 -30.21
N GLN A 91 -7.68 -2.48 -31.14
CA GLN A 91 -8.82 -1.82 -31.80
C GLN A 91 -9.83 -2.78 -32.47
N ASP A 92 -9.39 -3.97 -32.87
CA ASP A 92 -10.21 -5.03 -33.48
C ASP A 92 -10.28 -6.34 -32.66
N GLY A 93 -9.70 -6.34 -31.46
CA GLY A 93 -9.48 -7.52 -30.62
C GLY A 93 -10.63 -7.81 -29.65
N GLY A 94 -11.10 -9.05 -29.63
CA GLY A 94 -11.87 -9.57 -28.49
C GLY A 94 -11.00 -9.64 -27.23
N LEU A 95 -11.59 -10.01 -26.08
CA LEU A 95 -10.89 -10.20 -24.79
C LEU A 95 -9.68 -11.17 -24.80
N GLY A 96 -9.38 -11.79 -25.95
CA GLY A 96 -8.23 -12.66 -26.18
C GLY A 96 -6.97 -11.92 -26.64
N ASP A 97 -7.06 -10.64 -26.97
CA ASP A 97 -5.96 -9.85 -27.56
C ASP A 97 -5.71 -8.58 -26.73
N LEU A 98 -5.00 -8.77 -25.62
CA LEU A 98 -4.68 -7.70 -24.67
C LEU A 98 -3.30 -7.12 -24.98
N ASP A 99 -3.21 -5.79 -25.04
CA ASP A 99 -1.95 -5.08 -25.22
C ASP A 99 -1.10 -5.15 -23.94
N GLN A 100 -0.23 -6.16 -23.88
CA GLN A 100 0.68 -6.36 -22.74
C GLN A 100 1.77 -5.28 -22.68
N GLU A 101 2.11 -4.64 -23.79
CA GLU A 101 3.10 -3.58 -23.82
C GLU A 101 2.53 -2.29 -23.21
N GLU A 102 1.30 -1.92 -23.57
CA GLU A 102 0.58 -0.81 -22.94
C GLU A 102 0.31 -1.09 -21.46
N MET A 103 0.00 -2.34 -21.11
CA MET A 103 -0.13 -2.77 -19.72
C MET A 103 1.16 -2.52 -18.93
N ALA A 104 2.32 -2.94 -19.47
CA ALA A 104 3.63 -2.72 -18.86
C ALA A 104 3.96 -1.22 -18.76
N ARG A 105 3.72 -0.45 -19.83
CA ARG A 105 3.97 0.99 -19.90
C ARG A 105 3.17 1.76 -18.85
N ARG A 106 1.87 1.49 -18.74
CA ARG A 106 0.99 2.13 -17.75
C ARG A 106 1.33 1.71 -16.33
N PHE A 107 1.65 0.44 -16.12
CA PHE A 107 2.12 -0.03 -14.83
C PHE A 107 3.39 0.71 -14.42
N GLU A 108 4.40 0.81 -15.29
CA GLU A 108 5.66 1.50 -15.01
C GLU A 108 5.48 3.00 -14.78
N ALA A 109 4.66 3.67 -15.62
CA ALA A 109 4.38 5.10 -15.49
C ALA A 109 3.68 5.45 -14.16
N ASN A 110 2.85 4.54 -13.65
CA ASN A 110 2.03 4.80 -12.48
C ASN A 110 2.54 4.09 -11.21
N ARG A 111 3.51 3.16 -11.29
CA ARG A 111 3.98 2.43 -10.10
C ARG A 111 4.67 3.33 -9.10
N THR A 112 5.42 4.34 -9.54
CA THR A 112 6.11 5.27 -8.64
C THR A 112 5.10 6.13 -7.90
N LEU A 113 3.98 6.49 -8.57
CA LEU A 113 2.86 7.20 -7.97
C LEU A 113 2.01 6.30 -7.06
N ALA A 114 1.79 5.03 -7.44
CA ALA A 114 1.13 4.04 -6.58
C ALA A 114 1.95 3.76 -5.32
N SER A 115 3.29 3.74 -5.46
CA SER A 115 4.22 3.56 -4.35
C SER A 115 4.33 4.82 -3.50
N SER A 116 4.39 6.01 -4.09
CA SER A 116 4.48 7.28 -3.35
C SER A 116 3.15 7.75 -2.75
N ALA A 117 2.02 7.29 -3.28
CA ALA A 117 0.70 7.55 -2.71
C ALA A 117 0.47 6.79 -1.38
N GLN A 118 1.32 5.82 -1.02
CA GLN A 118 1.07 4.93 0.13
C GLN A 118 2.25 4.66 1.09
N VAL A 119 3.38 5.37 1.02
CA VAL A 119 4.43 5.23 2.05
C VAL A 119 4.19 6.24 3.18
N ALA A 120 4.13 5.73 4.42
CA ALA A 120 4.14 6.59 5.58
C ALA A 120 5.36 7.50 5.52
N GLN A 121 5.18 8.81 5.70
CA GLN A 121 6.29 9.77 5.58
C GLN A 121 6.24 10.81 6.68
N VAL A 122 7.41 11.34 7.02
CA VAL A 122 7.55 12.48 7.92
C VAL A 122 7.93 13.70 7.10
N VAL A 123 7.02 14.67 7.02
CA VAL A 123 7.25 15.95 6.33
C VAL A 123 7.73 16.96 7.37
N ARG A 124 9.02 17.29 7.34
CA ARG A 124 9.59 18.30 8.24
C ARG A 124 9.20 19.71 7.80
N HIS A 125 8.72 20.51 8.75
CA HIS A 125 8.49 21.95 8.59
C HIS A 125 9.63 22.75 9.24
N THR A 126 10.09 22.31 10.41
CA THR A 126 11.23 22.89 11.15
C THR A 126 12.01 21.78 11.87
N PRO A 127 13.18 22.05 12.49
CA PRO A 127 13.93 21.05 13.26
C PRO A 127 13.15 20.43 14.44
N ARG A 128 12.05 21.05 14.88
CA ARG A 128 11.21 20.58 16.00
C ARG A 128 9.74 20.45 15.63
N SER A 129 9.38 20.62 14.36
CA SER A 129 8.00 20.49 13.89
C SER A 129 7.96 19.70 12.59
N ALA A 130 7.16 18.65 12.57
CA ALA A 130 6.90 17.86 11.37
C ALA A 130 5.46 17.35 11.36
N THR A 131 5.04 16.81 10.23
CA THR A 131 3.78 16.10 10.09
C THR A 131 4.05 14.67 9.65
N LEU A 132 3.58 13.71 10.42
CA LEU A 132 3.51 12.31 10.02
C LEU A 132 2.25 12.12 9.17
N ILE A 133 2.45 11.60 7.97
CA ILE A 133 1.38 11.22 7.05
C ILE A 133 1.42 9.71 6.93
N ILE A 134 0.39 9.03 7.41
CA ILE A 134 0.16 7.61 7.16
C ILE A 134 -1.11 7.50 6.31
N PRO A 135 -1.08 6.86 5.15
CA PRO A 135 -2.25 6.71 4.29
C PRO A 135 -3.44 6.10 5.04
N GLY A 136 -4.60 6.76 4.96
CA GLY A 136 -5.82 6.31 5.63
C GLY A 136 -5.96 6.75 7.10
N LEU A 137 -5.00 7.51 7.62
CA LEU A 137 -5.09 8.18 8.92
C LEU A 137 -5.06 9.70 8.75
N ASP A 138 -5.62 10.41 9.73
CA ASP A 138 -5.45 11.86 9.80
C ASP A 138 -3.96 12.22 9.96
N PRO A 139 -3.48 13.33 9.40
CA PRO A 139 -2.10 13.75 9.62
C PRO A 139 -1.83 14.00 11.11
N LEU A 140 -0.72 13.44 11.61
CA LEU A 140 -0.31 13.62 13.00
C LEU A 140 0.80 14.67 13.09
N THR A 141 0.55 15.74 13.85
CA THR A 141 1.57 16.75 14.16
C THR A 141 2.59 16.20 15.16
N LEU A 142 3.87 16.42 14.85
CA LEU A 142 5.01 16.05 15.70
C LEU A 142 5.69 17.34 16.18
N ASP A 143 5.69 17.57 17.49
CA ASP A 143 6.12 18.83 18.13
C ASP A 143 7.39 18.67 18.98
N GLY A 144 8.33 17.86 18.51
CA GLY A 144 9.62 17.67 19.16
C GLY A 144 10.61 16.86 18.35
N ALA A 145 11.91 17.17 18.46
CA ALA A 145 12.97 16.49 17.71
C ALA A 145 12.99 14.97 17.94
N GLY A 146 12.78 14.53 19.19
CA GLY A 146 12.69 13.10 19.51
C GLY A 146 11.48 12.41 18.86
N GLN A 147 10.31 13.07 18.79
CA GLN A 147 9.13 12.51 18.10
C GLN A 147 9.37 12.37 16.59
N ILE A 148 10.03 13.37 15.98
CA ILE A 148 10.38 13.37 14.56
C ILE A 148 11.34 12.20 14.27
N GLN A 149 12.44 12.12 15.01
CA GLN A 149 13.44 11.07 14.82
C GLN A 149 12.88 9.67 15.10
N LEU A 150 11.99 9.54 16.09
CA LEU A 150 11.24 8.30 16.36
C LEU A 150 10.46 7.86 15.12
N PHE A 151 9.61 8.71 14.57
CA PHE A 151 8.75 8.34 13.45
C PHE A 151 9.50 8.19 12.13
N GLU A 152 10.58 8.95 11.89
CA GLU A 152 11.47 8.73 10.74
C GLU A 152 12.08 7.32 10.79
N SER A 153 12.60 6.90 11.95
CA SER A 153 13.18 5.56 12.11
C SER A 153 12.15 4.43 11.89
N LEU A 154 10.89 4.66 12.28
CA LEU A 154 9.79 3.71 12.06
C LEU A 154 9.32 3.69 10.60
N VAL A 155 9.30 4.83 9.92
CA VAL A 155 9.04 4.94 8.48
C VAL A 155 10.13 4.21 7.68
N ASP A 156 11.40 4.38 8.05
CA ASP A 156 12.52 3.67 7.44
C ASP A 156 12.37 2.15 7.65
N ALA A 157 11.97 1.72 8.85
CA ALA A 157 11.72 0.31 9.14
C ALA A 157 10.58 -0.29 8.32
N ALA A 158 9.51 0.49 8.10
CA ALA A 158 8.42 0.07 7.23
C ALA A 158 8.86 -0.05 5.77
N THR A 159 9.79 0.81 5.33
CA THR A 159 10.27 0.85 3.94
C THR A 159 11.35 -0.20 3.64
N ASP A 160 12.21 -0.52 4.60
CA ASP A 160 13.32 -1.48 4.45
C ASP A 160 12.93 -2.97 4.62
N GLY A 161 11.64 -3.24 4.88
CA GLY A 161 11.07 -4.58 4.99
C GLY A 161 11.20 -5.24 6.36
N THR A 162 11.85 -4.59 7.35
CA THR A 162 11.89 -5.11 8.73
C THR A 162 10.59 -4.88 9.49
N GLY A 163 9.88 -3.80 9.16
CA GLY A 163 8.58 -3.40 9.71
C GLY A 163 8.58 -2.98 11.17
N GLN A 164 9.72 -3.01 11.87
CA GLN A 164 9.82 -2.71 13.31
C GLN A 164 11.25 -2.36 13.74
N ARG A 165 11.40 -1.63 14.85
CA ARG A 165 12.69 -1.29 15.48
C ARG A 165 12.72 -1.71 16.95
N LEU A 166 13.90 -2.15 17.39
CA LEU A 166 14.15 -2.45 18.80
C LEU A 166 14.17 -1.15 19.61
N THR A 167 13.51 -1.11 20.76
CA THR A 167 13.41 0.08 21.63
C THR A 167 14.77 0.70 21.91
N LYS A 168 15.78 -0.11 22.21
CA LYS A 168 17.14 0.40 22.49
C LYS A 168 17.75 1.14 21.30
N VAL A 169 17.54 0.64 20.08
CA VAL A 169 18.04 1.29 18.85
C VAL A 169 17.21 2.53 18.55
N LEU A 170 15.89 2.42 18.71
CA LEU A 170 14.95 3.49 18.42
C LEU A 170 15.14 4.70 19.33
N MET A 171 15.56 4.48 20.57
CA MET A 171 15.69 5.52 21.59
C MET A 171 17.14 6.03 21.74
N ASP A 172 18.09 5.48 20.98
CA ASP A 172 19.50 5.85 21.10
C ASP A 172 19.71 7.34 20.79
N GLY A 173 20.46 8.01 21.66
CA GLY A 173 20.72 9.46 21.55
C GLY A 173 19.52 10.39 21.85
N MET A 174 18.33 9.87 22.18
CA MET A 174 17.13 10.70 22.45
C MET A 174 16.98 11.13 23.92
N GLY A 175 17.82 10.63 24.83
CA GLY A 175 17.74 10.94 26.27
C GLY A 175 16.46 10.42 26.94
N SER A 176 15.85 9.38 26.38
CA SER A 176 14.63 8.74 26.88
C SER A 176 14.74 7.23 26.68
N ASP A 177 14.10 6.43 27.53
CA ASP A 177 14.21 4.96 27.49
C ASP A 177 13.02 4.28 26.79
N ASN A 178 11.96 5.05 26.52
CA ASN A 178 10.71 4.54 25.97
C ASN A 178 10.02 5.61 25.10
N PRO A 179 9.47 5.27 23.91
CA PRO A 179 8.74 6.22 23.08
C PRO A 179 7.70 7.06 23.81
N ARG A 180 6.99 6.50 24.81
CA ARG A 180 6.00 7.24 25.61
C ARG A 180 6.56 8.51 26.27
N GLN A 181 7.83 8.52 26.65
CA GLN A 181 8.47 9.66 27.32
C GLN A 181 8.67 10.86 26.38
N LEU A 182 8.60 10.64 25.06
CA LEU A 182 8.73 11.71 24.06
C LEU A 182 7.43 12.51 23.86
N PHE A 183 6.32 12.10 24.48
CA PHE A 183 5.00 12.69 24.30
C PHE A 183 4.42 13.18 25.64
N SER A 184 3.65 14.25 25.58
CA SER A 184 2.74 14.59 26.69
C SER A 184 1.64 13.51 26.81
N PRO A 185 0.98 13.37 27.97
CA PRO A 185 -0.06 12.34 28.14
C PRO A 185 -1.18 12.40 27.09
N GLY A 186 -1.61 13.61 26.70
CA GLY A 186 -2.62 13.81 25.67
C GLY A 186 -2.12 13.51 24.26
N ALA A 187 -0.87 13.86 23.94
CA ALA A 187 -0.26 13.53 22.65
C ALA A 187 -0.03 12.01 22.52
N TRP A 188 0.38 11.35 23.60
CA TRP A 188 0.54 9.89 23.62
C TRP A 188 -0.77 9.16 23.35
N ALA A 189 -1.87 9.60 23.98
CA ALA A 189 -3.19 8.99 23.76
C ALA A 189 -3.70 9.14 22.31
N LYS A 190 -3.28 10.20 21.61
CA LYS A 190 -3.58 10.37 20.18
C LYS A 190 -2.67 9.52 19.29
N ALA A 191 -1.40 9.38 19.67
CA ALA A 191 -0.40 8.65 18.90
C ALA A 191 -0.51 7.12 19.05
N HIS A 192 -0.68 6.61 20.27
CA HIS A 192 -0.74 5.19 20.58
C HIS A 192 -2.18 4.77 20.92
N PRO A 193 -2.73 3.70 20.31
CA PRO A 193 -2.07 2.74 19.41
C PRO A 193 -2.16 3.06 17.91
N THR A 194 -2.80 4.17 17.54
CA THR A 194 -3.21 4.46 16.16
C THR A 194 -2.05 4.63 15.18
N TYR A 195 -0.99 5.33 15.57
CA TYR A 195 0.16 5.68 14.71
C TYR A 195 1.43 4.92 15.10
N ILE A 196 1.53 4.48 16.36
CA ILE A 196 2.67 3.70 16.87
C ILE A 196 2.16 2.58 17.79
N ARG A 197 2.71 1.37 17.64
CA ARG A 197 2.35 0.21 18.45
C ARG A 197 3.53 -0.71 18.69
N HIS A 198 3.34 -1.65 19.62
CA HIS A 198 4.31 -2.72 19.82
C HIS A 198 4.39 -3.62 18.58
N GLY A 199 5.61 -4.06 18.27
CA GLY A 199 5.89 -5.02 17.22
C GLY A 199 5.72 -6.46 17.69
N SER A 200 6.64 -7.33 17.24
CA SER A 200 6.68 -8.76 17.59
C SER A 200 6.77 -9.06 19.09
N SER A 201 7.24 -8.10 19.89
CA SER A 201 7.17 -8.12 21.35
C SER A 201 7.15 -6.70 21.90
N ASN A 202 6.97 -6.55 23.21
CA ASN A 202 7.01 -5.27 23.91
C ASN A 202 8.35 -4.51 23.78
N ARG A 203 9.42 -5.19 23.32
CA ARG A 203 10.72 -4.59 23.06
C ARG A 203 10.83 -3.94 21.68
N TYR A 204 9.90 -4.22 20.77
CA TYR A 204 9.89 -3.65 19.43
C TYR A 204 8.73 -2.68 19.26
N TRP A 205 8.96 -1.68 18.41
CA TRP A 205 7.96 -0.71 18.01
C TRP A 205 7.84 -0.68 16.49
N ARG A 206 6.63 -0.40 16.01
CA ARG A 206 6.29 -0.24 14.60
C ARG A 206 5.22 0.82 14.41
N LEU A 207 5.00 1.22 13.16
CA LEU A 207 3.88 2.08 12.79
C LEU A 207 2.54 1.35 13.05
N GLY A 208 1.49 2.13 13.29
CA GLY A 208 0.15 1.61 13.62
C GLY A 208 -0.57 0.94 12.44
N GLU A 209 -1.68 0.25 12.71
CA GLU A 209 -2.27 -0.80 11.84
C GLU A 209 -2.51 -0.48 10.37
N ALA A 210 -2.58 0.79 9.97
CA ALA A 210 -2.60 1.17 8.56
C ALA A 210 -1.36 0.63 7.78
N THR A 211 -0.27 0.26 8.47
CA THR A 211 0.94 -0.34 7.88
C THR A 211 1.06 -1.86 8.03
N ASP A 212 0.12 -2.54 8.70
CA ASP A 212 0.33 -3.92 9.19
C ASP A 212 -0.45 -5.01 8.45
N THR A 213 -1.05 -4.68 7.32
CA THR A 213 -1.46 -5.68 6.32
C THR A 213 -0.23 -6.16 5.56
N ALA A 214 0.55 -7.00 6.23
CA ALA A 214 1.58 -7.86 5.64
C ALA A 214 0.92 -8.96 4.80
#